data_AF-A0A090RJF6-F1
#
_entry.id   AF-A0A090RJF6-F1
#
_cell.length_a   1.000
_cell.length_b   1.000
_cell.length_c   1.000
_cell.angle_alpha   90.00
_cell.angle_beta   90.00
_cell.angle_gamma   90.00
#
_symmetry.space_group_name_H-M   'P 1'
#
loop_
_entity.id
_entity.type
_entity.pdbx_description
1 polymer ?
#
loop_
_entity_poly.entity_id
_entity_poly.type
_entity_poly.pdbx_seq_one_letter_code
_entity_poly.pdbx_strand_id
1 'polypeptide(L)'
;MSTPTTLDSTALSDPFAPEQLREALDHFSQVQKSQFLAHIPIAQLVEARAHYIDRLLERLWQHFGLDQHPTLALVAVGGYGRGELHPLSDVDILVLSLEPVDEPTGTLISTFLTLLWDLKLDVGHSVRTLDECIEIGMRDLTVATNLQEARWLCGHHDTFLQLEERLNDGNFWPSDTFFQAKMDEQKARHARYHDTTYNLEPDIKSTRAACVTFIPSVGSPVAISGPPACWK
;
A
#
# COMPACT_ATOMS: atom_id res chain seq x y z
N MET A 1 -32.90 -4.40 -56.34
CA MET A 1 -31.85 -5.39 -56.01
C MET A 1 -30.95 -4.73 -54.99
N SER A 2 -31.18 -5.06 -53.72
CA SER A 2 -30.59 -4.38 -52.57
C SER A 2 -29.55 -5.26 -51.90
N THR A 3 -28.67 -4.60 -51.13
CA THR A 3 -27.57 -5.07 -50.24
C THR A 3 -26.17 -5.06 -50.88
N PRO A 4 -25.08 -4.80 -50.10
CA PRO A 4 -25.02 -5.07 -48.66
C PRO A 4 -24.23 -4.09 -47.76
N THR A 5 -24.35 -4.42 -46.47
CA THR A 5 -23.36 -4.23 -45.40
C THR A 5 -23.34 -2.88 -44.69
N THR A 6 -24.27 -2.73 -43.75
CA THR A 6 -23.95 -2.16 -42.43
C THR A 6 -22.79 -2.96 -41.84
N LEU A 7 -21.58 -2.38 -41.84
CA LEU A 7 -20.52 -2.84 -40.96
C LEU A 7 -20.98 -2.52 -39.53
N ASP A 8 -21.23 -3.60 -38.81
CA ASP A 8 -21.38 -3.66 -37.37
C ASP A 8 -20.07 -3.17 -36.74
N SER A 9 -20.06 -1.90 -36.34
CA SER A 9 -19.03 -1.32 -35.49
C SER A 9 -19.29 -1.75 -34.06
N THR A 10 -19.11 -3.03 -33.77
CA THR A 10 -18.85 -3.47 -32.40
C THR A 10 -17.50 -2.90 -32.03
N ALA A 11 -17.56 -1.80 -31.28
CA ALA A 11 -16.43 -1.08 -30.74
C ALA A 11 -15.39 -2.07 -30.20
N LEU A 12 -14.18 -1.99 -30.76
CA LEU A 12 -13.00 -2.60 -30.17
C LEU A 12 -12.97 -2.18 -28.70
N SER A 13 -13.18 -3.14 -27.81
CA SER A 13 -13.23 -2.92 -26.36
C SER A 13 -11.91 -2.31 -25.91
N ASP A 14 -11.94 -1.08 -25.42
CA ASP A 14 -10.81 -0.52 -24.69
C ASP A 14 -10.57 -1.39 -23.45
N PRO A 15 -9.42 -2.10 -23.35
CA PRO A 15 -9.13 -2.98 -22.22
C PRO A 15 -9.03 -2.24 -20.88
N PHE A 16 -9.06 -0.89 -20.91
CA PHE A 16 -9.07 -0.02 -19.75
C PHE A 16 -10.42 0.67 -19.52
N ALA A 17 -11.48 0.28 -20.24
CA ALA A 17 -12.83 0.74 -19.96
C ALA A 17 -13.20 0.42 -18.49
N PRO A 18 -13.69 1.41 -17.71
CA PRO A 18 -13.97 1.21 -16.28
C PRO A 18 -14.91 0.04 -15.99
N GLU A 19 -15.88 -0.22 -16.88
CA GLU A 19 -16.83 -1.33 -16.76
C GLU A 19 -16.13 -2.69 -16.82
N GLN A 20 -15.23 -2.89 -17.78
CA GLN A 20 -14.49 -4.16 -17.94
C GLN A 20 -13.52 -4.39 -16.78
N LEU A 21 -12.88 -3.32 -16.29
CA LEU A 21 -12.00 -3.39 -15.13
C LEU A 21 -12.78 -3.75 -13.85
N ARG A 22 -13.98 -3.17 -13.67
CA ARG A 22 -14.88 -3.54 -12.56
C ARG A 22 -15.32 -5.01 -12.66
N GLU A 23 -15.72 -5.46 -13.85
CA GLU A 23 -16.09 -6.87 -14.06
C GLU A 23 -14.94 -7.81 -13.73
N ALA A 24 -13.71 -7.46 -14.10
CA ALA A 24 -12.52 -8.24 -13.75
C ALA A 24 -12.26 -8.27 -12.23
N LEU A 25 -12.41 -7.14 -11.54
CA LEU A 25 -12.28 -7.05 -10.07
C LEU A 25 -13.36 -7.86 -9.33
N ASP A 26 -14.59 -7.81 -9.81
CA ASP A 26 -15.71 -8.59 -9.28
C ASP A 26 -15.48 -10.08 -9.49
N HIS A 27 -15.06 -10.47 -10.70
CA HIS A 27 -14.72 -11.85 -11.02
C HIS A 27 -13.61 -12.38 -10.10
N PHE A 28 -12.52 -11.62 -9.95
CA PHE A 28 -11.42 -11.97 -9.05
C PHE A 28 -11.90 -12.14 -7.60
N SER A 29 -12.78 -11.26 -7.13
CA SER A 29 -13.34 -11.34 -5.79
C SER A 29 -14.20 -12.60 -5.58
N GLN A 30 -14.96 -13.03 -6.60
CA GLN A 30 -15.68 -14.31 -6.56
C GLN A 30 -14.73 -15.51 -6.54
N VAL A 31 -13.63 -15.46 -7.30
CA VAL A 31 -12.59 -16.50 -7.28
C VAL A 31 -11.97 -16.60 -5.88
N GLN A 32 -11.55 -15.48 -5.28
CA GLN A 32 -11.00 -15.48 -3.92
C GLN A 32 -11.98 -16.04 -2.89
N LYS A 33 -13.28 -15.70 -3.02
CA LYS A 33 -14.33 -16.25 -2.16
C LYS A 33 -14.43 -17.77 -2.29
N SER A 34 -14.40 -18.30 -3.51
CA SER A 34 -14.45 -19.76 -3.72
C SER A 34 -13.21 -20.46 -3.18
N GLN A 35 -12.01 -19.87 -3.34
CA GLN A 35 -10.76 -20.39 -2.78
C GLN A 35 -10.76 -20.37 -1.25
N PHE A 36 -11.31 -19.33 -0.63
CA PHE A 36 -11.50 -19.27 0.82
C PHE A 36 -12.41 -20.39 1.32
N LEU A 37 -13.55 -20.61 0.65
CA LEU A 37 -14.46 -21.72 0.98
C LEU A 37 -13.83 -23.10 0.73
N ALA A 38 -12.84 -23.20 -0.15
CA ALA A 38 -12.04 -24.39 -0.38
C ALA A 38 -10.87 -24.56 0.61
N HIS A 39 -10.81 -23.75 1.67
CA HIS A 39 -9.79 -23.80 2.72
C HIS A 39 -8.36 -23.55 2.24
N ILE A 40 -8.18 -22.75 1.19
CA ILE A 40 -6.85 -22.23 0.82
C ILE A 40 -6.32 -21.36 1.98
N PRO A 41 -5.03 -21.47 2.35
CA PRO A 41 -4.45 -20.68 3.44
C PRO A 41 -4.65 -19.18 3.23
N ILE A 42 -5.12 -18.48 4.28
CA ILE A 42 -5.45 -17.04 4.21
C ILE A 42 -4.24 -16.20 3.77
N ALA A 43 -3.04 -16.52 4.26
CA ALA A 43 -1.82 -15.81 3.88
C ALA A 43 -1.62 -15.80 2.34
N GLN A 44 -1.90 -16.91 1.67
CA GLN A 44 -1.81 -17.00 0.20
C GLN A 44 -2.88 -16.16 -0.49
N LEU A 45 -4.09 -16.08 0.07
CA LEU A 45 -5.18 -15.29 -0.50
C LEU A 45 -4.91 -13.79 -0.40
N VAL A 46 -4.37 -13.36 0.75
CA VAL A 46 -3.99 -11.98 1.03
C VAL A 46 -2.85 -11.55 0.10
N GLU A 47 -1.80 -12.37 -0.01
CA GLU A 47 -0.68 -12.13 -0.92
C GLU A 47 -1.14 -12.11 -2.40
N ALA A 48 -1.97 -13.08 -2.81
CA ALA A 48 -2.52 -13.10 -4.16
C ALA A 48 -3.39 -11.87 -4.46
N ARG A 49 -4.09 -11.33 -3.46
CA ARG A 49 -4.85 -10.08 -3.60
C ARG A 49 -3.92 -8.92 -3.86
N ALA A 50 -2.85 -8.78 -3.06
CA ALA A 50 -1.87 -7.72 -3.23
C ALA A 50 -1.25 -7.77 -4.62
N HIS A 51 -0.79 -8.95 -5.07
CA HIS A 51 -0.23 -9.12 -6.41
C HIS A 51 -1.22 -8.81 -7.53
N TYR A 52 -2.50 -9.17 -7.38
CA TYR A 52 -3.51 -8.83 -8.38
C TYR A 52 -3.69 -7.31 -8.51
N ILE A 53 -3.72 -6.60 -7.39
CA ILE A 53 -3.83 -5.14 -7.38
C ILE A 53 -2.54 -4.49 -7.89
N ASP A 54 -1.35 -5.01 -7.56
CA ASP A 54 -0.08 -4.54 -8.11
C ASP A 54 -0.13 -4.53 -9.65
N ARG A 55 -0.54 -5.66 -10.25
CA ARG A 55 -0.65 -5.77 -11.71
C ARG A 55 -1.68 -4.84 -12.32
N LEU A 56 -2.80 -4.60 -11.64
CA LEU A 56 -3.79 -3.62 -12.08
C LEU A 56 -3.19 -2.21 -12.08
N LEU A 57 -2.55 -1.82 -10.97
CA LEU A 57 -1.93 -0.50 -10.81
C LEU A 57 -0.81 -0.28 -11.81
N GLU A 58 0.09 -1.26 -12.00
CA GLU A 58 1.16 -1.23 -13.00
C GLU A 58 0.62 -0.98 -14.41
N ARG A 59 -0.43 -1.71 -14.82
CA ARG A 59 -1.04 -1.57 -16.15
C ARG A 59 -1.70 -0.20 -16.34
N LEU A 60 -2.39 0.29 -15.31
CA LEU A 60 -3.02 1.61 -15.35
C LEU A 60 -1.97 2.71 -15.37
N TRP A 61 -0.91 2.60 -14.57
CA TRP A 61 0.22 3.52 -14.54
C TRP A 61 0.86 3.68 -15.93
N GLN A 62 1.10 2.56 -16.62
CA GLN A 62 1.58 2.55 -18.01
C GLN A 62 0.57 3.12 -19.00
N HIS A 63 -0.72 2.84 -18.83
CA HIS A 63 -1.78 3.37 -19.70
C HIS A 63 -1.82 4.90 -19.69
N PHE A 64 -1.61 5.53 -18.54
CA PHE A 64 -1.51 6.99 -18.42
C PHE A 64 -0.12 7.56 -18.81
N GLY A 65 0.83 6.71 -19.22
CA GLY A 65 2.19 7.11 -19.59
C GLY A 65 3.06 7.59 -18.43
N LEU A 66 2.64 7.34 -17.18
CA LEU A 66 3.35 7.80 -15.98
C LEU A 66 4.63 6.98 -15.73
N ASP A 67 4.76 5.80 -16.33
CA ASP A 67 5.95 4.95 -16.29
C ASP A 67 7.15 5.56 -17.02
N GLN A 68 6.89 6.45 -17.98
CA GLN A 68 7.91 7.11 -18.79
C GLN A 68 8.47 8.37 -18.12
N HIS A 69 7.85 8.82 -17.03
CA HIS A 69 8.29 10.03 -16.34
C HIS A 69 9.63 9.77 -15.63
N PRO A 70 10.65 10.62 -15.83
CA PRO A 70 12.02 10.32 -15.43
C PRO A 70 12.26 10.31 -13.91
N THR A 71 11.30 10.77 -13.12
CA THR A 71 11.47 10.93 -11.66
C THR A 71 10.30 10.40 -10.82
N LEU A 72 9.25 9.85 -11.44
CA LEU A 72 8.06 9.39 -10.71
C LEU A 72 8.10 7.89 -10.44
N ALA A 73 7.79 7.50 -9.20
CA ALA A 73 7.59 6.12 -8.78
C ALA A 73 6.21 5.96 -8.13
N LEU A 74 5.60 4.80 -8.35
CA LEU A 74 4.42 4.35 -7.63
C LEU A 74 4.85 3.34 -6.56
N VAL A 75 4.47 3.61 -5.32
CA VAL A 75 4.91 2.89 -4.13
C VAL A 75 3.70 2.48 -3.32
N ALA A 76 3.60 1.22 -2.92
CA ALA A 76 2.64 0.78 -1.91
C ALA A 76 3.19 1.08 -0.52
N VAL A 77 2.34 1.53 0.41
CA VAL A 77 2.75 1.84 1.79
C VAL A 77 1.84 1.14 2.80
N GLY A 78 2.24 1.13 4.07
CA GLY A 78 1.45 0.51 5.14
C GLY A 78 1.25 -1.00 4.95
N GLY A 79 0.07 -1.50 5.31
CA GLY A 79 -0.28 -2.93 5.17
C GLY A 79 -0.23 -3.45 3.73
N TYR A 80 -0.59 -2.62 2.75
CA TYR A 80 -0.47 -2.98 1.33
C TYR A 80 1.00 -3.06 0.88
N GLY A 81 1.84 -2.18 1.41
CA GLY A 81 3.29 -2.20 1.21
C GLY A 81 3.93 -3.52 1.67
N ARG A 82 3.49 -4.09 2.79
CA ARG A 82 3.91 -5.43 3.26
C ARG A 82 3.40 -6.60 2.40
N GLY A 83 2.59 -6.36 1.37
CA GLY A 83 1.94 -7.42 0.59
C GLY A 83 0.72 -8.03 1.31
N GLU A 84 0.24 -7.40 2.37
CA GLU A 84 -0.83 -7.92 3.24
C GLU A 84 -2.19 -7.26 2.95
N LEU A 85 -2.71 -7.44 1.73
CA LEU A 85 -3.99 -6.83 1.35
C LEU A 85 -5.19 -7.74 1.72
N HIS A 86 -5.87 -7.43 2.82
CA HIS A 86 -7.10 -8.12 3.20
C HIS A 86 -8.30 -7.68 2.34
N PRO A 87 -9.37 -8.49 2.27
CA PRO A 87 -10.64 -8.05 1.68
C PRO A 87 -11.12 -6.76 2.35
N LEU A 88 -11.62 -5.81 1.54
CA LEU A 88 -12.11 -4.50 2.00
C LEU A 88 -11.06 -3.63 2.72
N SER A 89 -9.77 -3.98 2.63
CA SER A 89 -8.71 -3.08 3.09
C SER A 89 -8.40 -2.02 2.05
N ASP A 90 -8.06 -0.84 2.56
CA ASP A 90 -7.62 0.28 1.76
C ASP A 90 -6.34 -0.08 1.00
N VAL A 91 -6.26 0.37 -0.26
CA VAL A 91 -5.08 0.27 -1.12
C VAL A 91 -4.29 1.56 -0.95
N ASP A 92 -3.37 1.56 0.03
CA ASP A 92 -2.57 2.74 0.35
C ASP A 92 -1.37 2.89 -0.60
N ILE A 93 -1.37 3.96 -1.39
CA ILE A 93 -0.33 4.25 -2.39
C ILE A 93 0.32 5.62 -2.17
N LEU A 94 1.59 5.72 -2.54
CA LEU A 94 2.38 6.94 -2.60
C LEU A 94 2.86 7.12 -4.04
N VAL A 95 2.49 8.24 -4.64
CA VAL A 95 3.12 8.76 -5.85
C VAL A 95 4.31 9.60 -5.41
N LEU A 96 5.50 9.03 -5.60
CA LEU A 96 6.77 9.61 -5.16
C LEU A 96 7.46 10.29 -6.34
N SER A 97 7.91 11.53 -6.15
CA SER A 97 8.72 12.26 -7.14
C SER A 97 10.04 12.75 -6.55
N LEU A 98 11.08 12.93 -7.37
CA LEU A 98 12.29 13.65 -6.92
C LEU A 98 12.08 15.16 -6.88
N GLU A 99 11.27 15.68 -7.78
CA GLU A 99 11.01 17.11 -7.96
C GLU A 99 9.51 17.39 -7.89
N PRO A 100 9.10 18.63 -7.59
CA PRO A 100 7.70 19.01 -7.64
C PRO A 100 7.08 18.66 -9.00
N VAL A 101 5.92 17.99 -8.94
CA VAL A 101 5.22 17.55 -10.15
C VAL A 101 4.65 18.76 -10.89
N ASP A 102 4.88 18.83 -12.20
CA ASP A 102 4.34 19.87 -13.05
C ASP A 102 2.84 19.67 -13.32
N GLU A 103 2.15 20.72 -13.75
CA GLU A 103 0.68 20.69 -13.91
C GLU A 103 0.18 19.59 -14.85
N PRO A 104 0.78 19.36 -16.04
CA PRO A 104 0.33 18.29 -16.94
C PRO A 104 0.42 16.91 -16.30
N THR A 105 1.53 16.61 -15.61
CA THR A 105 1.71 15.33 -14.93
C THR A 105 0.79 15.22 -13.72
N GLY A 106 0.55 16.31 -12.99
CA GLY A 106 -0.42 16.37 -11.90
C GLY A 106 -1.84 16.05 -12.37
N THR A 107 -2.23 16.51 -13.55
CA THR A 107 -3.52 16.19 -14.18
C THR A 107 -3.61 14.71 -14.59
N LEU A 108 -2.52 14.12 -15.10
CA LEU A 108 -2.47 12.68 -15.39
C LEU A 108 -2.61 11.84 -14.12
N ILE A 109 -1.85 12.18 -13.07
CA ILE A 109 -1.95 11.50 -11.76
C ILE A 109 -3.38 11.62 -11.21
N SER A 110 -4.00 12.80 -11.30
CA SER A 110 -5.36 13.02 -10.83
C SER A 110 -6.38 12.17 -11.59
N THR A 111 -6.20 12.03 -12.91
CA THR A 111 -7.06 11.18 -13.74
C THR A 111 -6.87 9.69 -13.42
N PHE A 112 -5.63 9.26 -13.22
CA PHE A 112 -5.30 7.92 -12.75
C PHE A 112 -5.98 7.61 -11.41
N LEU A 113 -5.84 8.49 -10.42
CA LEU A 113 -6.45 8.32 -9.10
C LEU A 113 -7.98 8.30 -9.18
N THR A 114 -8.57 9.18 -9.98
CA THR A 114 -10.03 9.23 -10.22
C THR A 114 -10.52 7.91 -10.80
N LEU A 115 -9.79 7.32 -11.75
CA LEU A 115 -10.15 6.03 -12.31
C LEU A 115 -10.13 4.94 -11.23
N LEU A 116 -9.16 4.90 -10.32
CA LEU A 116 -9.14 3.90 -9.25
C LEU A 116 -10.39 3.98 -8.36
N TRP A 117 -10.86 5.20 -8.09
CA TRP A 117 -12.10 5.44 -7.33
C TRP A 117 -13.33 5.00 -8.12
N ASP A 118 -13.35 5.26 -9.43
CA ASP A 118 -14.40 4.76 -10.32
C ASP A 118 -14.44 3.23 -10.31
N LEU A 119 -13.31 2.54 -10.15
CA LEU A 119 -13.25 1.09 -9.99
C LEU A 119 -13.76 0.59 -8.62
N LYS A 120 -14.22 1.49 -7.75
CA LYS A 120 -14.66 1.21 -6.37
C LYS A 120 -13.56 0.62 -5.49
N LEU A 121 -12.31 0.95 -5.78
CA LEU A 121 -11.21 0.67 -4.86
C LEU A 121 -11.19 1.76 -3.78
N ASP A 122 -11.14 1.36 -2.52
CA ASP A 122 -10.86 2.28 -1.43
C ASP A 122 -9.36 2.60 -1.45
N VAL A 123 -8.99 3.75 -1.99
CA VAL A 123 -7.58 4.14 -2.21
C VAL A 123 -7.18 5.29 -1.29
N GLY A 124 -6.38 4.97 -0.28
CA GLY A 124 -5.57 5.98 0.43
C GLY A 124 -4.41 6.39 -0.47
N HIS A 125 -4.24 7.68 -0.73
CA HIS A 125 -3.14 8.13 -1.60
C HIS A 125 -2.46 9.39 -1.08
N SER A 126 -1.21 9.56 -1.47
CA SER A 126 -0.48 10.81 -1.34
C SER A 126 0.42 11.03 -2.55
N VAL A 127 0.59 12.29 -2.95
CA VAL A 127 1.52 12.70 -4.00
C VAL A 127 2.53 13.62 -3.34
N ARG A 128 3.80 13.20 -3.28
CA ARG A 128 4.84 13.90 -2.53
C ARG A 128 6.20 13.77 -3.18
N THR A 129 7.00 14.80 -3.02
CA THR A 129 8.43 14.74 -3.30
C THR A 129 9.16 13.90 -2.23
N LEU A 130 10.36 13.43 -2.57
CA LEU A 130 11.25 12.76 -1.64
C LEU A 130 11.47 13.59 -0.36
N ASP A 131 11.76 14.88 -0.50
CA ASP A 131 12.03 15.74 0.64
C ASP A 131 10.79 15.97 1.52
N GLU A 132 9.60 16.11 0.93
CA GLU A 132 8.34 16.18 1.69
C GLU A 132 8.05 14.89 2.46
N CYS A 133 8.33 13.72 1.88
CA CYS A 133 8.19 12.44 2.55
C CYS A 133 9.07 12.38 3.82
N ILE A 134 10.33 12.81 3.71
CA ILE A 134 11.25 12.82 4.85
C ILE A 134 10.86 13.88 5.87
N GLU A 135 10.51 15.09 5.44
CA GLU A 135 10.11 16.19 6.32
C GLU A 135 8.87 15.83 7.16
N ILE A 136 7.83 15.28 6.51
CA ILE A 136 6.60 14.87 7.20
C ILE A 136 6.86 13.63 8.05
N GLY A 137 7.60 12.65 7.52
CA GLY A 137 7.97 11.44 8.25
C GLY A 137 8.72 11.75 9.56
N MET A 138 9.64 12.72 9.55
CA MET A 138 10.35 13.14 10.77
C MET A 138 9.46 13.78 11.83
N ARG A 139 8.29 14.31 11.44
CA ARG A 139 7.36 15.00 12.36
C ARG A 139 6.20 14.13 12.82
N ASP A 140 5.82 13.12 12.05
CA ASP A 140 4.66 12.27 12.31
C ASP A 140 5.05 10.79 12.32
N LEU A 141 4.91 10.17 13.49
CA LEU A 141 5.19 8.75 13.72
C LEU A 141 4.36 7.83 12.81
N THR A 142 3.12 8.20 12.48
CA THR A 142 2.23 7.43 11.61
C THR A 142 2.74 7.44 10.18
N VAL A 143 3.19 8.61 9.69
CA VAL A 143 3.77 8.72 8.35
C VAL A 143 5.10 7.99 8.27
N ALA A 144 5.97 8.15 9.28
CA ALA A 144 7.22 7.40 9.36
C ALA A 144 6.99 5.89 9.33
N THR A 145 6.00 5.44 10.11
CA THR A 145 5.58 4.04 10.14
C THR A 145 5.16 3.55 8.76
N ASN A 146 4.28 4.27 8.06
CA ASN A 146 3.82 3.87 6.73
C ASN A 146 4.96 3.86 5.69
N LEU A 147 5.89 4.82 5.78
CA LEU A 147 7.06 4.91 4.88
C LEU A 147 8.06 3.77 5.11
N GLN A 148 8.25 3.31 6.35
CA GLN A 148 9.09 2.15 6.65
C GLN A 148 8.54 0.84 6.06
N GLU A 149 7.26 0.82 5.70
CA GLU A 149 6.58 -0.31 5.06
C GLU A 149 6.43 -0.11 3.55
N ALA A 150 7.18 0.82 2.98
CA ALA A 150 7.12 1.12 1.55
C ALA A 150 7.63 -0.06 0.70
N ARG A 151 6.92 -0.35 -0.38
CA ARG A 151 7.29 -1.32 -1.40
C ARG A 151 7.09 -0.73 -2.79
N TRP A 152 8.13 -0.73 -3.59
CA TRP A 152 8.05 -0.28 -4.97
C TRP A 152 7.10 -1.15 -5.80
N LEU A 153 6.23 -0.50 -6.59
CA LEU A 153 5.35 -1.17 -7.55
C LEU A 153 5.86 -0.96 -8.98
N CYS A 154 6.01 0.29 -9.42
CA CYS A 154 6.47 0.62 -10.78
C CYS A 154 6.97 2.07 -10.90
N GLY A 155 7.46 2.43 -12.09
CA GLY A 155 8.01 3.76 -12.40
C GLY A 155 9.53 3.83 -12.16
N HIS A 156 10.03 5.03 -11.88
CA HIS A 156 11.45 5.30 -11.74
C HIS A 156 12.03 4.70 -10.45
N HIS A 157 12.71 3.56 -10.59
CA HIS A 157 13.24 2.80 -9.46
C HIS A 157 14.27 3.57 -8.63
N ASP A 158 15.11 4.40 -9.25
CA ASP A 158 16.14 5.16 -8.51
C ASP A 158 15.53 6.23 -7.58
N THR A 159 14.32 6.73 -7.88
CA THR A 159 13.59 7.60 -6.96
C THR A 159 13.22 6.84 -5.68
N PHE A 160 12.78 5.59 -5.81
CA PHE A 160 12.44 4.75 -4.66
C PHE A 160 13.67 4.34 -3.85
N LEU A 161 14.77 3.99 -4.52
CA LEU A 161 16.02 3.68 -3.82
C LEU A 161 16.53 4.86 -2.96
N GLN A 162 16.38 6.08 -3.46
CA GLN A 162 16.72 7.28 -2.68
C GLN A 162 15.79 7.47 -1.47
N LEU A 163 14.50 7.10 -1.57
CA LEU A 163 13.62 7.05 -0.41
C LEU A 163 14.13 6.02 0.61
N GLU A 164 14.42 4.80 0.19
CA GLU A 164 14.94 3.76 1.09
C GLU A 164 16.24 4.18 1.77
N GLU A 165 17.16 4.80 1.04
CA GLU A 165 18.42 5.31 1.60
C GLU A 165 18.16 6.36 2.70
N ARG A 166 17.25 7.30 2.45
CA ARG A 166 16.91 8.36 3.41
C ARG A 166 16.14 7.83 4.62
N LEU A 167 15.31 6.80 4.45
CA LEU A 167 14.58 6.16 5.56
C LEU A 167 15.48 5.28 6.42
N ASN A 168 16.54 4.72 5.83
CA ASN A 168 17.55 3.90 6.53
C ASN A 168 18.73 4.72 7.06
N ASP A 169 18.76 6.04 6.82
CA ASP A 169 19.70 6.94 7.48
C ASP A 169 19.44 6.90 8.99
N GLY A 170 20.49 6.79 9.80
CA GLY A 170 20.39 6.72 11.26
C GLY A 170 19.75 7.95 11.90
N ASN A 171 19.56 9.03 11.13
CA ASN A 171 18.84 10.23 11.53
C ASN A 171 17.31 10.11 11.41
N PHE A 172 16.81 9.26 10.51
CA PHE A 172 15.38 9.07 10.28
C PHE A 172 14.82 8.09 11.31
N TRP A 173 14.26 8.64 12.41
CA TRP A 173 13.70 7.87 13.52
C TRP A 173 14.65 6.76 14.05
N PRO A 174 15.66 7.14 14.85
CA PRO A 174 16.54 6.17 15.50
C PRO A 174 15.74 5.10 16.25
N SER A 175 16.20 3.84 16.22
CA SER A 175 15.43 2.69 16.70
C SER A 175 14.91 2.87 18.14
N ASP A 176 15.73 3.42 19.04
CA ASP A 176 15.34 3.68 20.43
C ASP A 176 14.21 4.71 20.53
N THR A 177 14.30 5.79 19.76
CA THR A 177 13.29 6.86 19.72
C THR A 177 12.00 6.37 19.10
N PHE A 178 12.08 5.62 18.00
CA PHE A 178 10.92 5.03 17.33
C PHE A 178 10.19 4.03 18.24
N PHE A 179 10.95 3.13 18.86
CA PHE A 179 10.40 2.13 19.79
C PHE A 179 9.66 2.80 20.96
N GLN A 180 10.30 3.79 21.59
CA GLN A 180 9.68 4.51 22.70
C GLN A 180 8.41 5.25 22.26
N ALA A 181 8.43 5.90 21.10
CA ALA A 181 7.28 6.60 20.55
C ALA A 181 6.11 5.64 20.24
N LYS A 182 6.37 4.46 19.65
CA LYS A 182 5.34 3.43 19.43
C LYS A 182 4.78 2.88 20.74
N MET A 183 5.64 2.68 21.75
CA MET A 183 5.20 2.25 23.07
C MET A 183 4.25 3.28 23.72
N ASP A 184 4.56 4.57 23.60
CA ASP A 184 3.75 5.63 24.18
C ASP A 184 2.45 5.85 23.38
N GLU A 185 2.48 5.70 22.05
CA GLU A 185 1.29 5.65 21.21
C GLU A 185 0.33 4.54 21.67
N GLN A 186 0.84 3.32 21.89
CA GLN A 186 0.04 2.19 22.35
C GLN A 186 -0.57 2.45 23.74
N LYS A 187 0.20 2.99 24.69
CA LYS A 187 -0.33 3.38 26.01
C LYS A 187 -1.43 4.42 25.90
N ALA A 188 -1.25 5.45 25.07
CA ALA A 188 -2.22 6.51 24.86
C ALA A 188 -3.49 6.01 24.15
N ARG A 189 -3.38 5.05 23.24
CA ARG A 189 -4.54 4.35 22.64
C ARG A 189 -5.26 3.52 23.70
N HIS A 190 -4.54 2.69 24.44
CA HIS A 190 -5.11 1.86 25.51
C HIS A 190 -5.85 2.69 26.57
N ALA A 191 -5.31 3.84 26.98
CA ALA A 191 -5.95 4.74 27.93
C ALA A 191 -7.30 5.27 27.42
N ARG A 192 -7.41 5.58 26.12
CA ARG A 192 -8.67 6.02 25.49
C ARG A 192 -9.73 4.93 25.45
N TYR A 193 -9.34 3.66 25.32
CA TYR A 193 -10.26 2.51 25.38
C TYR A 193 -10.73 2.19 26.81
N HIS A 194 -9.93 2.48 27.83
CA HIS A 194 -10.30 2.21 29.22
C HIS A 194 -11.28 3.23 29.81
N ASP A 195 -11.47 4.39 29.17
CA ASP A 195 -12.43 5.42 29.60
C ASP A 195 -13.82 5.29 28.94
N THR A 196 -13.99 4.31 28.04
CA THR A 196 -15.24 4.09 27.29
C THR A 196 -15.82 2.70 27.54
N THR A 197 -16.45 2.50 28.71
CA THR A 197 -17.23 1.30 29.09
C THR A 197 -18.43 0.99 28.14
N TYR A 198 -18.63 1.77 27.07
CA TYR A 198 -19.82 1.72 26.20
C TYR A 198 -19.56 1.63 24.69
N ASN A 199 -18.39 1.19 24.23
CA ASN A 199 -18.20 0.94 22.79
C ASN A 199 -18.41 -0.55 22.45
N LEU A 200 -19.65 -0.90 22.08
CA LEU A 200 -19.97 -2.18 21.46
C LEU A 200 -19.35 -2.23 20.07
N GLU A 201 -18.55 -3.28 19.85
CA GLU A 201 -17.81 -3.66 18.64
C GLU A 201 -16.45 -2.96 18.44
N PRO A 202 -15.34 -3.61 18.88
CA PRO A 202 -14.00 -3.13 18.56
C PRO A 202 -13.69 -3.37 17.08
N ASP A 203 -13.23 -2.34 16.37
CA ASP A 203 -12.62 -2.47 15.05
C ASP A 203 -11.48 -3.49 15.14
N ILE A 204 -11.49 -4.50 14.26
CA ILE A 204 -10.49 -5.57 14.25
C ILE A 204 -9.09 -4.99 14.02
N LYS A 205 -8.96 -3.84 13.33
CA LYS A 205 -7.70 -3.08 13.19
C LYS A 205 -7.20 -2.49 14.54
N SER A 206 -8.05 -2.42 15.57
CA SER A 206 -7.77 -1.80 16.86
C SER A 206 -7.66 -2.76 18.05
N THR A 207 -7.80 -4.06 17.83
CA THR A 207 -7.74 -5.06 18.90
C THR A 207 -6.30 -5.46 19.26
N ARG A 208 -6.07 -5.79 20.54
CA ARG A 208 -4.76 -6.12 21.17
C ARG A 208 -3.90 -7.17 20.45
N ALA A 209 -4.45 -7.95 19.51
CA ALA A 209 -3.69 -8.95 18.76
C ALA A 209 -2.85 -8.36 17.61
N ALA A 210 -3.16 -7.14 17.12
CA ALA A 210 -2.28 -6.42 16.20
C ALA A 210 -0.99 -5.88 16.86
N CYS A 211 -0.84 -6.06 18.19
CA CYS A 211 0.14 -5.41 19.04
C CYS A 211 1.53 -6.09 19.11
N VAL A 212 1.75 -7.22 18.41
CA VAL A 212 3.04 -7.95 18.46
C VAL A 212 3.77 -8.01 17.11
N THR A 213 3.11 -7.72 15.99
CA THR A 213 3.70 -7.88 14.65
C THR A 213 4.44 -6.64 14.13
N PHE A 214 4.47 -5.54 14.88
CA PHE A 214 4.87 -4.22 14.38
C PHE A 214 6.19 -3.71 14.97
N ILE A 215 7.22 -4.53 14.95
CA ILE A 215 8.61 -4.06 15.04
C ILE A 215 9.31 -4.64 13.81
N PRO A 216 9.59 -3.83 12.77
CA PRO A 216 10.40 -4.31 11.66
C PRO A 216 11.75 -4.77 12.23
N SER A 217 12.19 -5.98 11.88
CA SER A 217 13.50 -6.47 12.29
C SER A 217 14.56 -5.63 11.59
N VAL A 218 15.01 -4.56 12.23
CA VAL A 218 16.27 -3.90 11.87
C VAL A 218 17.39 -4.90 12.15
N GLY A 219 17.84 -5.56 11.09
CA GLY A 219 18.90 -6.55 11.13
C GLY A 219 20.20 -5.93 11.62
N SER A 220 20.60 -6.27 12.84
CA SER A 220 21.97 -6.11 13.32
C SER A 220 22.44 -7.44 13.92
N PRO A 221 23.55 -8.03 13.44
CA PRO A 221 24.02 -9.31 13.93
C PRO A 221 24.82 -9.08 15.22
N VAL A 222 24.13 -8.96 16.35
CA VAL A 222 24.80 -9.04 17.65
C VAL A 222 24.85 -10.51 18.05
N ALA A 223 25.99 -11.13 17.79
CA ALA A 223 26.35 -12.44 18.32
C ALA A 223 26.43 -12.34 19.86
N ILE A 224 25.49 -12.96 20.56
CA ILE A 224 25.58 -13.13 22.01
C ILE A 224 25.89 -14.60 22.29
N SER A 225 27.18 -14.88 22.49
CA SER A 225 27.67 -16.11 23.09
C SER A 225 27.42 -16.10 24.60
N GLY A 226 26.66 -17.06 25.13
CA GLY A 226 26.47 -17.28 26.56
C GLY A 226 25.77 -18.62 26.87
N PRO A 227 26.14 -19.33 27.94
CA PRO A 227 25.99 -20.79 28.06
C PRO A 227 24.60 -21.26 28.56
N PRO A 228 24.27 -22.57 28.44
CA PRO A 228 22.93 -23.08 28.71
C PRO A 228 22.72 -23.31 30.20
N ALA A 229 21.63 -22.80 30.76
CA ALA A 229 21.19 -23.11 32.12
C ALA A 229 19.75 -23.63 32.12
N CYS A 230 19.67 -24.95 32.24
CA CYS A 230 18.74 -25.76 33.04
C CYS A 230 17.26 -25.38 33.12
N TRP A 231 16.43 -26.27 32.55
CA TRP A 231 15.01 -26.40 32.81
C TRP A 231 14.74 -26.89 34.25
N LYS A 232 13.86 -26.20 34.97
CA LYS A 232 12.90 -26.75 35.94
C LYS A 232 11.65 -25.88 35.96
#